data_AF-A0A2S6N1N7-F1
#
_entry.id   AF-A0A2S6N1N7-F1
#
_cell.length_a   1.000
_cell.length_b   1.000
_cell.length_c   1.000
_cell.angle_alpha   90.00
_cell.angle_beta   90.00
_cell.angle_gamma   90.00
#
_symmetry.space_group_name_H-M   'P 1'
#
loop_
_entity.id
_entity.type
_entity.pdbx_description
1 polymer ?
#
loop_
_entity_poly.entity_id
_entity_poly.type
_entity_poly.pdbx_seq_one_letter_code
_entity_poly.pdbx_strand_id
1 'polypeptide(L)'
;MGFSASLPPVLVTFALCGAAVALESGETYAEKLKNYESEAVGAAQAYAGTLDLRALIQKSAPYAAQSVNQRIRAQNPGLSEDQASAFVDCFVQKMLSQDVDALDHAAVLTLLETLDKDELVALRAFQLTSMGAKVVRKLPLLVARLNENMRLMDNYVIPRALSAARDEMLKTGVEVKI
;
A
#
# COMPACT_ATOMS: atom_id res chain seq x y z
N MET A 1 -3.33 -22.65 -18.06
CA MET A 1 -2.68 -22.20 -16.81
C MET A 1 -2.93 -20.71 -16.71
N GLY A 2 -3.84 -20.29 -15.84
CA GLY A 2 -4.25 -18.89 -15.74
C GLY A 2 -3.18 -18.07 -15.05
N PHE A 3 -2.78 -16.96 -15.66
CA PHE A 3 -1.96 -15.95 -15.00
C PHE A 3 -2.75 -15.39 -13.82
N SER A 4 -2.36 -15.77 -12.61
CA SER A 4 -2.81 -15.14 -11.38
C SER A 4 -2.16 -13.75 -11.34
N ALA A 5 -2.88 -12.74 -11.82
CA ALA A 5 -2.52 -11.35 -11.61
C ALA A 5 -2.79 -11.01 -10.14
N SER A 6 -1.81 -11.31 -9.29
CA SER A 6 -1.76 -10.77 -7.93
C SER A 6 -1.54 -9.27 -8.03
N LEU A 7 -2.60 -8.47 -7.84
CA LEU A 7 -2.50 -7.02 -7.76
C LEU A 7 -1.68 -6.61 -6.53
N PRO A 8 -0.62 -5.79 -6.67
CA PRO A 8 0.00 -5.18 -5.51
C PRO A 8 -0.87 -4.00 -5.08
N PRO A 9 -1.27 -3.90 -3.81
CA PRO A 9 -1.86 -2.67 -3.32
C PRO A 9 -0.68 -1.75 -3.03
N VAL A 10 -0.29 -0.88 -3.97
CA VAL A 10 0.91 -0.02 -3.84
C VAL A 10 0.89 0.82 -2.55
N LEU A 11 -0.31 1.21 -2.08
CA LEU A 11 -0.50 1.86 -0.77
C LEU A 11 -0.17 0.97 0.42
N VAL A 12 -0.57 -0.30 0.34
CA VAL A 12 -0.23 -1.31 1.32
C VAL A 12 1.24 -1.70 1.16
N THR A 13 1.84 -1.62 -0.03
CA THR A 13 3.27 -1.86 -0.22
C THR A 13 4.12 -0.78 0.46
N PHE A 14 3.78 0.51 0.33
CA PHE A 14 4.50 1.56 1.06
C PHE A 14 4.29 1.48 2.58
N ALA A 15 3.08 1.16 3.04
CA ALA A 15 2.80 1.02 4.47
C ALA A 15 3.36 -0.29 5.09
N LEU A 16 3.40 -1.39 4.33
CA LEU A 16 3.97 -2.67 4.75
C LEU A 16 5.49 -2.72 4.64
N CYS A 17 6.11 -1.97 3.72
CA CYS A 17 7.57 -1.88 3.67
C CYS A 17 8.14 -1.25 4.95
N GLY A 18 7.50 -0.19 5.49
CA GLY A 18 7.90 0.36 6.79
C GLY A 18 7.60 -0.55 7.98
N ALA A 19 6.45 -1.25 7.98
CA ALA A 19 6.08 -2.17 9.05
C ALA A 19 6.95 -3.44 9.08
N ALA A 20 7.40 -3.94 7.92
CA ALA A 20 8.30 -5.09 7.82
C ALA A 20 9.70 -4.76 8.39
N VAL A 21 10.22 -3.56 8.13
CA VAL A 21 11.53 -3.11 8.64
C VAL A 21 11.49 -2.82 10.16
N ALA A 22 10.32 -2.52 10.73
CA ALA A 22 10.14 -2.41 12.17
C ALA A 22 10.13 -3.77 12.90
N LEU A 23 9.70 -4.85 12.25
CA LEU A 23 9.68 -6.20 12.83
C LEU A 23 11.05 -6.91 12.78
N GLU A 24 11.93 -6.55 11.84
CA GLU A 24 13.22 -7.24 11.64
C GLU A 24 14.33 -6.79 12.61
N SER A 25 14.29 -5.58 13.16
CA SER A 25 15.37 -5.04 14.00
C SER A 25 15.27 -5.40 15.49
N GLY A 26 14.13 -5.91 15.97
CA GLY A 26 13.88 -6.16 17.40
C GLY A 26 13.71 -4.90 18.28
N GLU A 27 14.12 -3.73 17.78
CA GLU A 27 13.89 -2.43 18.42
C GLU A 27 12.41 -2.00 18.39
N THR A 28 11.95 -1.46 19.51
CA THR A 28 10.61 -0.85 19.63
C THR A 28 10.55 0.50 18.90
N TYR A 29 9.34 0.93 18.51
CA TYR A 29 9.12 2.25 17.90
C TYR A 29 9.73 3.39 18.74
N ALA A 30 9.54 3.35 20.06
CA ALA A 30 10.08 4.36 20.98
C ALA A 30 11.62 4.37 21.00
N GLU A 31 12.28 3.22 20.78
CA GLU A 31 13.74 3.14 20.68
C GLU A 31 14.22 3.73 19.35
N LYS A 32 13.57 3.40 18.24
CA LYS A 32 13.90 3.98 16.92
C LYS A 32 13.80 5.51 16.92
N LEU A 33 12.78 6.08 17.58
CA LEU A 33 12.60 7.54 17.66
C LEU A 33 13.76 8.26 18.37
N LYS A 34 14.55 7.58 19.23
CA LYS A 34 15.69 8.20 19.92
C LYS A 34 16.82 8.59 18.97
N ASN A 35 16.85 8.03 17.76
CA ASN A 35 17.86 8.33 16.75
C ASN A 35 17.56 9.62 15.97
N TYR A 36 16.41 10.25 16.20
CA TYR A 36 15.94 11.40 15.44
C TYR A 36 15.75 12.63 16.33
N GLU A 37 15.92 13.82 15.76
CA GLU A 37 15.66 15.08 16.45
C GLU A 37 14.16 15.23 16.78
N SER A 38 13.83 15.76 17.95
CA SER A 38 12.44 15.89 18.42
C SER A 38 11.55 16.72 17.49
N GLU A 39 12.14 17.73 16.84
CA GLU A 39 11.43 18.57 15.87
C GLU A 39 11.07 17.79 14.60
N ALA A 40 11.99 16.99 14.06
CA ALA A 40 11.75 16.11 12.92
C ALA A 40 10.67 15.08 13.24
N VAL A 41 10.75 14.43 14.42
CA VAL A 41 9.74 13.48 14.90
C VAL A 41 8.37 14.14 14.98
N GLY A 42 8.29 15.33 15.58
CA GLY A 42 7.03 16.07 15.69
C GLY A 42 6.45 16.48 14.34
N ALA A 43 7.30 16.82 13.36
CA ALA A 43 6.87 17.14 12.00
C ALA A 43 6.37 15.90 11.24
N ALA A 44 7.09 14.78 11.31
CA ALA A 44 6.69 13.51 10.72
C ALA A 44 5.35 13.01 11.29
N GLN A 45 5.18 13.05 12.62
CA GLN A 45 3.92 12.68 13.29
C GLN A 45 2.75 13.57 12.85
N ALA A 46 2.97 14.88 12.79
CA ALA A 46 1.94 15.82 12.33
C ALA A 46 1.51 15.52 10.88
N TYR A 47 2.48 15.25 9.99
CA TYR A 47 2.17 14.91 8.61
C TYR A 47 1.45 13.56 8.48
N ALA A 48 1.96 12.50 9.14
CA ALA A 48 1.35 11.17 9.12
C ALA A 48 -0.11 11.20 9.60
N GLY A 49 -0.40 11.96 10.66
CA GLY A 49 -1.76 12.15 11.19
C GLY A 49 -2.75 12.77 10.20
N THR A 50 -2.27 13.39 9.10
CA THR A 50 -3.16 13.96 8.07
C THR A 50 -3.50 13.02 6.92
N LEU A 51 -2.81 11.88 6.83
CA LEU A 51 -3.05 10.91 5.77
C LEU A 51 -4.33 10.09 6.02
N ASP A 52 -4.86 10.09 7.26
CA ASP A 52 -6.00 9.28 7.70
C ASP A 52 -5.86 7.83 7.22
N LEU A 53 -4.74 7.20 7.61
CA LEU A 53 -4.39 5.84 7.19
C LEU A 53 -5.51 4.86 7.52
N ARG A 54 -6.20 5.04 8.66
CA ARG A 54 -7.39 4.26 9.03
C ARG A 54 -8.47 4.33 7.95
N ALA A 55 -8.86 5.51 7.49
CA ALA A 55 -9.86 5.64 6.43
C ALA A 55 -9.37 5.06 5.09
N LEU A 56 -8.07 5.16 4.79
CA LEU A 56 -7.51 4.55 3.58
C LEU A 56 -7.55 3.02 3.64
N ILE A 57 -7.17 2.43 4.78
CA ILE A 57 -7.20 0.99 4.97
C ILE A 57 -8.65 0.51 4.87
N GLN A 58 -9.60 1.18 5.54
CA GLN A 58 -11.03 0.85 5.45
C GLN A 58 -11.55 0.86 4.01
N LYS A 59 -11.16 1.86 3.21
CA LYS A 59 -11.53 1.93 1.78
C LYS A 59 -10.88 0.82 0.95
N SER A 60 -9.68 0.40 1.32
CA SER A 60 -8.94 -0.66 0.63
C SER A 60 -9.31 -2.07 1.09
N ALA A 61 -9.97 -2.22 2.24
CA ALA A 61 -10.29 -3.49 2.87
C ALA A 61 -11.04 -4.48 1.94
N PRO A 62 -12.02 -4.06 1.10
CA PRO A 62 -12.68 -4.98 0.17
C PRO A 62 -11.72 -5.60 -0.86
N TYR A 63 -10.71 -4.85 -1.31
CA TYR A 63 -9.70 -5.37 -2.26
C TYR A 63 -8.76 -6.36 -1.59
N ALA A 64 -8.31 -6.03 -0.36
CA ALA A 64 -7.50 -6.95 0.45
C ALA A 64 -8.27 -8.24 0.76
N ALA A 65 -9.55 -8.13 1.12
CA ALA A 65 -10.45 -9.25 1.39
C ALA A 65 -10.53 -10.21 0.20
N GLN A 66 -10.69 -9.69 -1.02
CA GLN A 66 -10.72 -10.51 -2.24
C GLN A 66 -9.40 -11.27 -2.46
N SER A 67 -8.26 -10.60 -2.30
CA SER A 67 -6.95 -11.23 -2.48
C SER A 67 -6.66 -12.29 -1.41
N VAL A 68 -7.05 -12.03 -0.15
CA VAL A 68 -6.90 -12.99 0.96
C VAL A 68 -7.80 -14.19 0.74
N ASN A 69 -9.04 -13.99 0.29
CA ASN A 69 -9.97 -15.08 -0.03
C ASN A 69 -9.38 -16.01 -1.11
N GLN A 70 -8.84 -15.45 -2.19
CA GLN A 70 -8.19 -16.25 -3.24
C GLN A 70 -7.01 -17.06 -2.69
N ARG A 71 -6.17 -16.44 -1.87
CA ARG A 71 -4.98 -17.08 -1.30
C ARG A 71 -5.34 -18.19 -0.32
N ILE A 72 -6.30 -17.95 0.58
CA ILE A 72 -6.70 -18.95 1.59
C ILE A 72 -7.35 -20.15 0.91
N ARG A 73 -8.18 -19.94 -0.12
CA ARG A 73 -8.82 -21.03 -0.88
C ARG A 73 -7.82 -21.81 -1.73
N ALA A 74 -6.83 -21.15 -2.32
CA ALA A 74 -5.76 -21.83 -3.07
C ALA A 74 -4.92 -22.74 -2.17
N GLN A 75 -4.66 -22.31 -0.92
CA GLN A 75 -3.89 -23.10 0.05
C GLN A 75 -4.75 -24.16 0.78
N ASN A 76 -6.06 -23.96 0.85
CA ASN A 76 -6.99 -24.82 1.58
C ASN A 76 -8.21 -25.14 0.71
N PRO A 77 -8.06 -26.02 -0.30
CA PRO A 77 -9.14 -26.34 -1.23
C PRO A 77 -10.37 -27.01 -0.58
N GLY A 78 -10.24 -27.51 0.66
CA GLY A 78 -11.32 -28.09 1.46
C GLY A 78 -12.11 -27.10 2.32
N LEU A 79 -11.74 -25.81 2.35
CA LEU A 79 -12.53 -24.79 3.07
C LEU A 79 -13.87 -24.56 2.35
N SER A 80 -14.96 -24.54 3.12
CA SER A 80 -16.24 -24.05 2.60
C SER A 80 -16.18 -22.54 2.34
N GLU A 81 -17.09 -22.05 1.50
CA GLU A 81 -17.20 -20.62 1.21
C GLU A 81 -17.46 -19.80 2.48
N ASP A 82 -18.34 -20.29 3.36
CA ASP A 82 -18.66 -19.66 4.63
C ASP A 82 -17.43 -19.58 5.57
N GLN A 83 -16.62 -20.63 5.62
CA GLN A 83 -15.40 -20.65 6.44
C GLN A 83 -14.35 -19.68 5.89
N ALA A 84 -14.18 -19.64 4.56
CA ALA A 84 -13.28 -18.69 3.92
C ALA A 84 -13.74 -17.24 4.14
N SER A 85 -15.05 -16.97 4.06
CA SER A 85 -15.62 -15.65 4.34
C SER A 85 -15.39 -15.23 5.80
N ALA A 86 -15.71 -16.12 6.76
CA ALA A 86 -15.51 -15.84 8.18
C ALA A 86 -14.04 -15.57 8.54
N PHE A 87 -13.10 -16.27 7.90
CA PHE A 87 -11.68 -16.01 8.07
C PHE A 87 -11.29 -14.62 7.53
N VAL A 88 -11.78 -14.27 6.33
CA VAL A 88 -11.51 -12.96 5.71
C VAL A 88 -12.05 -11.81 6.56
N ASP A 89 -13.27 -11.95 7.09
CA ASP A 89 -13.87 -10.94 7.97
C ASP A 89 -13.04 -10.77 9.26
N CYS A 90 -12.61 -11.88 9.87
CA CYS A 90 -11.72 -11.86 11.03
C CYS A 90 -10.37 -11.20 10.71
N PHE A 91 -9.77 -11.50 9.56
CA PHE A 91 -8.52 -10.89 9.09
C PHE A 91 -8.67 -9.37 8.93
N VAL A 92 -9.72 -8.92 8.22
CA VAL A 92 -9.98 -7.49 8.00
C VAL A 92 -10.22 -6.77 9.33
N GLN A 93 -11.00 -7.36 10.23
CA GLN A 93 -11.25 -6.80 11.55
C GLN A 93 -9.95 -6.66 12.36
N LYS A 94 -9.07 -7.66 12.33
CA LYS A 94 -7.77 -7.61 13.01
C LYS A 94 -6.86 -6.53 12.42
N MET A 95 -6.71 -6.50 11.11
CA MET A 95 -5.96 -5.46 10.40
C MET A 95 -6.45 -4.04 10.74
N LEU A 96 -7.77 -3.85 10.88
CA LEU A 96 -8.38 -2.55 11.20
C LEU A 96 -8.35 -2.16 12.69
N SER A 97 -8.20 -3.12 13.59
CA SER A 97 -8.31 -2.89 15.04
C SER A 97 -6.99 -3.02 15.80
N GLN A 98 -6.07 -3.88 15.34
CA GLN A 98 -4.82 -4.18 16.05
C GLN A 98 -3.61 -3.49 15.39
N ASP A 99 -3.66 -3.29 14.07
CA ASP A 99 -2.47 -2.89 13.30
C ASP A 99 -2.46 -1.42 12.86
N VAL A 100 -3.53 -0.64 13.12
CA VAL A 100 -3.59 0.76 12.67
C VAL A 100 -2.50 1.62 13.35
N ASP A 101 -2.27 1.44 14.64
CA ASP A 101 -1.22 2.17 15.35
C ASP A 101 0.18 1.77 14.85
N ALA A 102 0.36 0.50 14.49
CA ALA A 102 1.60 0.02 13.89
C ALA A 102 1.83 0.64 12.50
N LEU A 103 0.77 0.86 11.73
CA LEU A 103 0.84 1.52 10.42
C LEU A 103 1.11 3.02 10.55
N ASP A 104 0.52 3.70 11.53
CA ASP A 104 0.85 5.09 11.83
C ASP A 104 2.32 5.24 12.26
N HIS A 105 2.82 4.34 13.12
CA HIS A 105 4.23 4.29 13.49
C HIS A 105 5.15 4.03 12.28
N ALA A 106 4.80 3.05 11.44
CA ALA A 106 5.54 2.75 10.22
C ALA A 106 5.60 3.96 9.27
N ALA A 107 4.51 4.70 9.12
CA ALA A 107 4.48 5.90 8.30
C ALA A 107 5.38 7.01 8.87
N VAL A 108 5.38 7.22 10.19
CA VAL A 108 6.28 8.18 10.84
C VAL A 108 7.74 7.79 10.63
N LEU A 109 8.10 6.53 10.86
CA LEU A 109 9.46 6.04 10.63
C LEU A 109 9.88 6.18 9.17
N THR A 110 9.00 5.83 8.23
CA THR A 110 9.27 5.97 6.79
C THR A 110 9.60 7.43 6.43
N LEU A 111 8.84 8.40 6.98
CA LEU A 111 9.10 9.82 6.76
C LEU A 111 10.46 10.24 7.32
N LEU A 112 10.80 9.79 8.52
CA LEU A 112 12.07 10.09 9.19
C LEU A 112 13.29 9.44 8.50
N GLU A 113 13.09 8.27 7.89
CA GLU A 113 14.13 7.54 7.15
C GLU A 113 14.33 8.10 5.73
N THR A 114 13.31 8.75 5.17
CA THR A 114 13.32 9.23 3.78
C THR A 114 13.69 10.70 3.65
N LEU A 115 13.25 11.54 4.59
CA LEU A 115 13.40 12.99 4.55
C LEU A 115 14.30 13.45 5.69
N ASP A 116 15.13 14.44 5.41
CA ASP A 116 15.89 15.09 6.47
C ASP A 116 15.00 16.00 7.34
N LYS A 117 15.58 16.55 8.42
CA LYS A 117 14.86 17.43 9.33
C LYS A 117 14.29 18.65 8.62
N ASP A 118 15.09 19.33 7.80
CA ASP A 118 14.70 20.60 7.21
C ASP A 118 13.58 20.38 6.19
N GLU A 119 13.62 19.26 5.45
CA GLU A 119 12.55 18.81 4.56
C GLU A 119 11.26 18.51 5.32
N LEU A 120 11.33 17.81 6.45
CA LEU A 120 10.16 17.51 7.30
C LEU A 120 9.55 18.79 7.90
N VAL A 121 10.38 19.71 8.37
CA VAL A 121 9.93 21.00 8.91
C VAL A 121 9.30 21.85 7.81
N ALA A 122 9.91 21.90 6.63
CA ALA A 122 9.36 22.61 5.47
C ALA A 122 8.03 22.00 5.01
N LEU A 123 7.93 20.67 4.97
CA LEU A 123 6.70 19.95 4.64
C LEU A 123 5.56 20.30 5.63
N ARG A 124 5.88 20.33 6.93
CA ARG A 124 4.94 20.77 7.97
C ARG A 124 4.54 22.23 7.78
N ALA A 125 5.49 23.13 7.53
CA ALA A 125 5.20 24.54 7.31
C ALA A 125 4.27 24.74 6.10
N PHE A 126 4.53 24.03 5.00
CA PHE A 126 3.66 24.03 3.82
C PHE A 126 2.25 23.54 4.17
N GLN A 127 2.14 22.43 4.90
CA GLN A 127 0.87 21.86 5.31
C GLN A 127 0.02 22.81 6.16
N LEU A 128 0.65 23.66 6.98
CA LEU A 128 -0.06 24.66 7.78
C LEU A 128 -0.65 25.80 6.94
N THR A 129 -0.23 25.96 5.68
CA THR A 129 -0.87 26.90 4.76
C THR A 129 -2.24 26.40 4.30
N SER A 130 -3.15 27.32 3.97
CA SER A 130 -4.49 26.97 3.48
C SER A 130 -4.47 26.16 2.17
N MET A 131 -3.47 26.39 1.31
CA MET A 131 -3.27 25.64 0.07
C MET A 131 -2.61 24.29 0.35
N GLY A 132 -1.56 24.25 1.16
CA GLY A 132 -0.85 23.01 1.47
C GLY A 132 -1.75 21.98 2.16
N ALA A 133 -2.57 22.39 3.14
CA ALA A 133 -3.56 21.51 3.74
C ALA A 133 -4.54 20.90 2.70
N LYS A 134 -4.96 21.68 1.70
CA LYS A 134 -5.84 21.20 0.62
C LYS A 134 -5.14 20.23 -0.31
N VAL A 135 -3.85 20.45 -0.60
CA VAL A 135 -3.05 19.56 -1.46
C VAL A 135 -2.78 18.24 -0.73
N VAL A 136 -2.29 18.29 0.51
CA VAL A 136 -1.92 17.09 1.28
C VAL A 136 -3.11 16.16 1.46
N ARG A 137 -4.32 16.68 1.76
CA ARG A 137 -5.55 15.87 1.86
C ARG A 137 -5.93 15.14 0.58
N LYS A 138 -5.44 15.58 -0.59
CA LYS A 138 -5.69 14.93 -1.89
C LYS A 138 -4.65 13.89 -2.25
N LEU A 139 -3.46 13.90 -1.63
CA LEU A 139 -2.41 12.93 -1.94
C LEU A 139 -2.89 11.48 -1.77
N PRO A 140 -3.58 11.10 -0.69
CA PRO A 140 -4.07 9.74 -0.58
C PRO A 140 -5.06 9.34 -1.69
N LEU A 141 -5.91 10.26 -2.14
CA LEU A 141 -6.84 10.03 -3.24
C LEU A 141 -6.10 9.87 -4.57
N LEU A 142 -5.02 10.62 -4.79
CA LEU A 142 -4.17 10.46 -5.96
C LEU A 142 -3.52 9.08 -5.99
N VAL A 143 -2.96 8.62 -4.86
CA VAL A 143 -2.38 7.28 -4.79
C VAL A 143 -3.44 6.20 -4.97
N ALA A 144 -4.63 6.36 -4.38
CA ALA A 144 -5.74 5.42 -4.59
C ALA A 144 -6.12 5.30 -6.09
N ARG A 145 -6.12 6.42 -6.83
CA ARG A 145 -6.35 6.43 -8.28
C ARG A 145 -5.22 5.80 -9.10
N LEU A 146 -3.98 5.79 -8.61
CA LEU A 146 -2.91 5.05 -9.28
C LEU A 146 -3.21 3.55 -9.33
N ASN A 147 -3.85 2.99 -8.29
CA ASN A 147 -4.30 1.60 -8.32
C ASN A 147 -5.42 1.37 -9.34
N GLU A 148 -6.31 2.33 -9.54
CA GLU A 148 -7.32 2.27 -10.61
C GLU A 148 -6.67 2.34 -12.00
N ASN A 149 -5.63 3.16 -12.16
CA ASN A 149 -4.87 3.25 -13.41
C ASN A 149 -4.17 1.91 -13.76
N MET A 150 -3.79 1.11 -12.77
CA MET A 150 -3.27 -0.24 -13.04
C MET A 150 -4.34 -1.15 -13.68
N ARG A 151 -5.62 -1.00 -13.34
CA ARG A 151 -6.69 -1.72 -14.06
C ARG A 151 -6.81 -1.23 -15.52
N LEU A 152 -6.54 0.05 -15.79
CA LEU A 152 -6.44 0.54 -17.17
C LEU A 152 -5.24 -0.09 -17.90
N MET A 153 -4.12 -0.33 -17.21
CA MET A 153 -3.02 -1.08 -17.80
C MET A 153 -3.46 -2.49 -18.17
N ASP A 154 -4.11 -3.22 -17.27
CA ASP A 154 -4.58 -4.59 -17.54
C ASP A 154 -5.59 -4.66 -18.69
N ASN A 155 -6.48 -3.66 -18.79
CA ASN A 155 -7.56 -3.68 -19.77
C ASN A 155 -7.12 -3.16 -21.16
N TYR A 156 -6.19 -2.20 -21.22
CA TYR A 156 -5.89 -1.48 -22.46
C TYR A 156 -4.42 -1.55 -22.88
N VAL A 157 -3.49 -1.49 -21.93
CA VAL A 157 -2.06 -1.42 -22.24
C VAL A 157 -1.48 -2.81 -22.45
N ILE A 158 -1.70 -3.73 -21.51
CA ILE A 158 -1.16 -5.08 -21.53
C ILE A 158 -1.67 -5.88 -22.75
N PRO A 159 -2.97 -5.93 -23.07
CA PRO A 159 -3.45 -6.69 -24.21
C PRO A 159 -2.87 -6.16 -25.54
N ARG A 160 -2.77 -4.83 -25.67
CA ARG A 160 -2.15 -4.21 -26.85
C ARG A 160 -0.67 -4.52 -26.96
N ALA A 161 0.07 -4.42 -25.85
CA ALA A 161 1.50 -4.75 -25.82
C ALA A 161 1.75 -6.23 -26.12
N LEU A 162 0.94 -7.14 -25.57
CA LEU A 162 1.03 -8.57 -25.86
C LEU A 162 0.73 -8.86 -27.34
N SER A 163 -0.31 -8.25 -27.92
CA SER A 163 -0.61 -8.39 -29.35
C SER A 163 0.56 -7.93 -30.21
N ALA A 164 1.13 -6.76 -29.92
CA ALA A 164 2.27 -6.24 -30.66
C ALA A 164 3.52 -7.15 -30.53
N ALA A 165 3.77 -7.68 -29.34
CA ALA A 165 4.86 -8.61 -29.10
C ALA A 165 4.68 -9.93 -29.86
N ARG A 166 3.45 -10.48 -29.91
CA ARG A 166 3.12 -11.66 -30.72
C ARG A 166 3.38 -11.41 -32.20
N ASP A 167 2.93 -10.28 -32.73
CA ASP A 167 3.10 -9.94 -34.14
C ASP A 167 4.59 -9.82 -34.51
N GLU A 168 5.41 -9.29 -33.60
CA GLU A 168 6.87 -9.22 -33.80
C GLU A 168 7.54 -10.61 -33.76
N MET A 169 7.15 -11.47 -32.81
CA MET A 169 7.65 -12.85 -32.71
C MET A 169 7.23 -13.70 -33.91
N LEU A 170 6.05 -13.44 -34.49
CA LEU A 170 5.60 -14.15 -35.69
C LEU A 170 6.52 -13.84 -36.89
N LYS A 171 7.07 -12.62 -37.00
CA LYS A 171 8.03 -12.27 -38.06
C LYS A 171 9.33 -13.06 -37.98
N THR A 172 9.70 -13.52 -36.78
CA THR A 172 10.87 -14.38 -36.56
C THR A 172 10.53 -15.88 -36.61
N GLY A 173 9.28 -16.22 -36.97
CA GLY A 173 8.80 -17.59 -37.12
C GLY A 173 8.33 -18.24 -35.82
N VAL A 174 8.23 -17.49 -34.72
CA VAL A 174 7.80 -18.00 -33.42
C VAL A 174 6.33 -17.64 -33.18
N GLU A 175 5.46 -18.64 -33.11
CA GLU A 175 4.04 -18.44 -32.84
C GLU A 175 3.74 -18.54 -31.33
N VAL A 176 3.29 -17.42 -30.75
CA VAL A 176 2.90 -17.34 -29.34
C VAL A 176 1.37 -17.22 -29.23
N LYS A 177 0.76 -18.05 -28.37
CA LYS A 177 -0.66 -17.94 -27.99
C LYS A 177 -0.78 -17.05 -26.77
N ILE A 178 -1.72 -16.10 -26.83
CA ILE A 178 -2.03 -15.15 -25.76
C ILE A 178 -3.49 -15.33 -25.35
#